data_AF-A0A2P8FNZ9-F1
#
_entry.id   AF-A0A2P8FNZ9-F1
#
_cell.length_a   1.000
_cell.length_b   1.000
_cell.length_c   1.000
_cell.angle_alpha   90.00
_cell.angle_beta   90.00
_cell.angle_gamma   90.00
#
_symmetry.space_group_name_H-M   'P 1'
#
loop_
_entity.id
_entity.type
_entity.pdbx_description
1 polymer ?
#
loop_
_entity_poly.entity_id
_entity_poly.type
_entity_poly.pdbx_seq_one_letter_code
_entity_poly.pdbx_strand_id
1 'polypeptide(L)' 'MENEMTTPQQAAKDGIVHRLIHIFPSMSLDEMVAKSGLPEHVPVAVDELVVEGKIEYINGRYVLKGKM' A
#
# COMPACT_ATOMS: atom_id res chain seq x y z
N MET A 1 -11.87 -23.96 11.58
CA MET A 1 -10.84 -23.03 11.10
C MET A 1 -11.60 -21.85 10.54
N GLU A 2 -11.59 -20.73 11.24
CA GLU A 2 -12.21 -19.50 10.71
C GLU A 2 -11.37 -19.07 9.51
N ASN A 3 -11.96 -19.09 8.32
CA ASN A 3 -11.38 -18.42 7.18
C ASN A 3 -11.48 -16.92 7.49
N GLU A 4 -10.42 -16.33 8.02
CA GLU A 4 -10.28 -14.88 8.10
C GLU A 4 -10.42 -14.32 6.68
N MET A 5 -11.63 -13.88 6.33
CA MET A 5 -11.86 -13.19 5.07
C MET A 5 -11.01 -11.92 5.10
N THR A 6 -9.97 -11.87 4.29
CA THR A 6 -9.17 -10.66 4.09
C THR A 6 -10.13 -9.53 3.69
N THR A 7 -10.23 -8.49 4.52
CA THR A 7 -11.07 -7.35 4.20
C THR A 7 -10.53 -6.65 2.96
N PRO A 8 -11.38 -5.99 2.14
CA PRO A 8 -10.91 -5.21 0.99
C PRO A 8 -9.78 -4.23 1.34
N GLN A 9 -9.83 -3.64 2.54
CA GLN A 9 -8.79 -2.76 3.07
C GLN A 9 -7.48 -3.51 3.29
N GLN A 10 -7.51 -4.67 3.95
CA GLN A 10 -6.31 -5.47 4.16
C GLN A 10 -5.72 -5.96 2.83
N ALA A 11 -6.56 -6.37 1.88
CA ALA A 11 -6.13 -6.74 0.54
C ALA A 11 -5.46 -5.57 -0.21
N ALA A 12 -5.98 -4.35 -0.06
CA ALA A 12 -5.38 -3.15 -0.62
C ALA A 12 -3.99 -2.88 0.00
N LYS A 13 -3.85 -2.99 1.34
CA LYS A 13 -2.58 -2.83 2.04
C LYS A 13 -1.53 -3.83 1.56
N ASP A 14 -1.88 -5.10 1.54
CA ASP A 14 -0.99 -6.18 1.12
C ASP A 14 -0.57 -5.99 -0.34
N GLY A 15 -1.50 -5.59 -1.20
CA GLY A 15 -1.23 -5.27 -2.60
C GLY A 15 -0.29 -4.07 -2.78
N ILE A 16 -0.43 -3.01 -1.99
CA ILE A 16 0.47 -1.85 -2.03
C ILE A 16 1.88 -2.26 -1.59
N VAL A 17 1.99 -2.95 -0.46
CA VAL A 17 3.28 -3.41 0.09
C VAL A 17 3.98 -4.35 -0.90
N HIS A 18 3.28 -5.35 -1.44
CA HIS A 18 3.85 -6.28 -2.42
C HIS A 18 4.41 -5.55 -3.65
N ARG A 19 3.66 -4.58 -4.20
CA ARG A 19 4.11 -3.78 -5.35
C ARG A 19 5.35 -2.95 -5.00
N LEU A 20 5.38 -2.30 -3.84
CA LEU A 20 6.53 -1.52 -3.41
C LEU A 20 7.78 -2.40 -3.16
N ILE A 21 7.59 -3.64 -2.71
CA ILE A 21 8.69 -4.58 -2.44
C ILE A 21 9.29 -5.11 -3.75
N HIS A 22 8.44 -5.50 -4.71
CA HIS A 22 8.85 -6.36 -5.82
C HIS A 22 8.77 -5.72 -7.22
N ILE A 23 7.99 -4.66 -7.41
CA ILE A 23 7.65 -4.16 -8.75
C ILE A 23 8.04 -2.69 -8.93
N PHE A 24 7.64 -1.82 -8.00
CA PHE A 24 7.82 -0.38 -8.08
C PHE A 24 8.42 0.15 -6.77
N PRO A 25 9.73 0.40 -6.66
CA PRO A 25 10.36 0.82 -5.40
C PRO A 25 9.81 2.15 -4.84
N SER A 26 9.13 2.93 -5.67
CA SER A 26 8.35 4.10 -5.23
C SER A 26 7.10 4.29 -6.09
N MET A 27 6.00 4.75 -5.49
CA MET A 27 4.76 5.02 -6.20
C MET A 27 4.03 6.25 -5.63
N SER A 28 3.45 7.07 -6.49
CA SER A 28 2.45 8.06 -6.10
C SER A 28 1.10 7.41 -5.72
N LEU A 29 0.24 8.17 -5.05
CA LEU A 29 -1.10 7.70 -4.70
C LEU A 29 -1.91 7.32 -5.96
N ASP A 30 -1.86 8.15 -7.00
CA ASP A 30 -2.58 7.90 -8.26
C ASP A 30 -2.10 6.61 -8.94
N GLU A 31 -0.80 6.32 -8.92
CA GLU A 31 -0.26 5.05 -9.42
C GLU A 31 -0.74 3.87 -8.57
N MET A 32 -0.88 4.03 -7.26
CA MET A 32 -1.42 2.97 -6.38
C MET A 32 -2.90 2.72 -6.67
N VAL A 33 -3.69 3.77 -6.83
CA VAL A 33 -5.11 3.69 -7.20
C VAL A 33 -5.28 3.02 -8.56
N ALA A 34 -4.58 3.49 -9.58
CA ALA A 34 -4.69 2.99 -10.95
C ALA A 34 -4.21 1.53 -11.11
N LYS A 35 -3.26 1.10 -10.28
CA LYS A 35 -2.73 -0.27 -10.31
C LYS A 35 -3.42 -1.19 -9.30
N SER A 36 -4.26 -0.64 -8.41
CA SER A 36 -5.06 -1.40 -7.47
C SER A 36 -6.31 -1.94 -8.17
N GLY A 37 -6.74 -3.14 -7.78
CA GLY A 37 -8.07 -3.64 -8.14
C GLY A 37 -9.17 -3.12 -7.21
N LEU A 38 -8.81 -2.28 -6.23
CA LEU A 38 -9.65 -1.79 -5.13
C LEU A 38 -9.40 -0.28 -4.90
N PRO A 39 -9.66 0.58 -5.89
CA PRO A 39 -9.25 2.00 -5.86
C PRO A 39 -9.84 2.78 -4.67
N GLU A 40 -11.08 2.50 -4.28
CA GLU A 40 -11.77 3.13 -3.15
C GLU A 40 -11.12 2.83 -1.78
N HIS A 41 -10.36 1.74 -1.68
CA HIS A 41 -9.70 1.32 -0.44
C HIS A 41 -8.24 1.79 -0.36
N VAL A 42 -7.66 2.27 -1.45
CA VAL A 42 -6.24 2.67 -1.52
C VAL A 42 -5.92 3.85 -0.60
N PRO A 43 -6.67 4.97 -0.58
CA PRO A 43 -6.31 6.11 0.28
C PRO A 43 -6.24 5.73 1.76
N VAL A 44 -7.25 5.01 2.26
CA VAL A 44 -7.29 4.53 3.64
C VAL A 44 -6.16 3.54 3.92
N ALA A 45 -5.91 2.59 3.01
CA ALA A 45 -4.81 1.65 3.13
C ALA A 45 -3.43 2.33 3.19
N VAL A 46 -3.21 3.37 2.38
CA VAL A 46 -1.97 4.16 2.39
C VAL A 46 -1.82 4.88 3.72
N ASP A 47 -2.86 5.57 4.19
CA ASP A 47 -2.83 6.27 5.48
C ASP A 47 -2.50 5.31 6.63
N GLU A 48 -3.15 4.14 6.67
CA GLU A 48 -2.84 3.11 7.66
C GLU A 48 -1.40 2.62 7.57
N LEU A 49 -0.87 2.34 6.37
CA LEU A 49 0.52 1.90 6.19
C LEU A 49 1.54 2.97 6.61
N VAL A 50 1.21 4.25 6.44
CA VAL A 50 2.03 5.37 6.93
C VAL A 50 2.00 5.43 8.45
N VAL A 51 0.81 5.34 9.06
CA VAL A 51 0.64 5.34 10.53
C VAL A 51 1.33 4.14 11.18
N GLU A 52 1.24 2.96 10.56
CA GLU A 52 1.95 1.75 10.96
C GLU A 52 3.48 1.85 10.74
N GLY A 53 3.95 2.87 10.02
CA GLY A 53 5.36 3.06 9.73
C GLY A 53 5.95 2.05 8.74
N LYS A 54 5.12 1.43 7.90
CA LYS A 54 5.57 0.49 6.84
C LYS A 54 6.03 1.22 5.58
N ILE A 55 5.42 2.37 5.29
CA ILE A 55 5.79 3.22 4.16
C ILE A 55 6.01 4.66 4.63
N GLU A 56 6.70 5.44 3.81
CA GLU A 56 6.92 6.86 4.04
C GLU A 56 6.82 7.64 2.73
N TYR A 57 6.50 8.93 2.81
CA TYR A 57 6.31 9.80 1.66
C TYR A 57 7.53 10.71 1.45
N ILE A 58 8.23 10.53 0.33
CA ILE A 58 9.46 11.22 -0.02
C ILE A 58 9.34 11.76 -1.45
N ASN A 59 9.60 13.04 -1.65
CA ASN A 59 9.65 13.68 -2.98
C ASN A 59 8.42 13.39 -3.87
N GLY A 60 7.22 13.39 -3.29
CA GLY A 60 5.99 13.16 -4.06
C GLY A 60 5.57 11.70 -4.22
N ARG A 61 6.31 10.75 -3.63
CA ARG A 61 6.08 9.31 -3.81
C ARG A 61 6.20 8.57 -2.49
N TYR A 62 5.44 7.50 -2.34
CA TYR A 62 5.55 6.57 -1.22
C TYR A 62 6.60 5.50 -1.50
N VAL A 63 7.39 5.18 -0.48
CA VAL A 63 8.42 4.13 -0.48
C VAL A 63 8.28 3.25 0.76
N LEU A 64 8.86 2.05 0.76
CA LEU A 64 8.94 1.24 1.98
C LEU A 64 9.92 1.84 2.96
N LYS A 65 9.49 2.01 4.20
CA LYS A 65 10.33 2.47 5.29
C LYS A 65 11.27 1.35 5.74
N GLY A 66 12.56 1.65 5.92
CA GLY A 66 13.54 0.69 6.42
C GLY A 66 14.13 -0.29 5.40
N LYS A 67 13.82 -0.13 4.09
CA LYS A 67 14.64 -0.70 3.01
C LYS A 67 15.71 0.33 2.58
N MET A 68 16.64 0.61 3.49
CA MET A 68 17.94 1.20 3.16
C MET A 68 19.02 0.31 3.73
#